data_AF-A0A519V531-F1
#
_entry.id   AF-A0A519V531-F1
#
_cell.length_a   1.000
_cell.length_b   1.000
_cell.length_c   1.000
_cell.angle_alpha   90.00
_cell.angle_beta   90.00
_cell.angle_gamma   90.00
#
_symmetry.space_group_name_H-M   'P 1'
#
loop_
_entity.id
_entity.type
_entity.pdbx_description
1 polymer ?
#
loop_
_entity_poly.entity_id
_entity_poly.type
_entity_poly.pdbx_seq_one_letter_code
_entity_poly.pdbx_strand_id
1 'polypeptide(L)'
;MENLLLKKLQIKVDFKINIVYEPQNIKEIIGSTNQVSLVSEDDNFDALLIFAISKADFDQALNSYANKIKPKTICWIFYPKAKSALSSDLNLMQNWQDLKKFNLTPCGSAAVNDIWTALRIKPESEMKKS
;
A
#
# COMPACT_ATOMS: atom_id res chain seq x y z
N MET A 1 -22.93 -5.32 1.55
CA MET A 1 -22.13 -5.99 0.50
C MET A 1 -20.67 -5.94 0.92
N GLU A 2 -20.04 -7.11 1.05
CA GLU A 2 -18.62 -7.25 1.42
C GLU A 2 -17.74 -6.71 0.28
N ASN A 3 -16.69 -5.95 0.61
CA ASN A 3 -15.78 -5.43 -0.39
C ASN A 3 -14.70 -6.48 -0.71
N LEU A 4 -14.84 -7.16 -1.85
CA LEU A 4 -13.96 -8.23 -2.31
C LEU A 4 -12.48 -7.80 -2.39
N LEU A 5 -12.22 -6.53 -2.73
CA LEU A 5 -10.85 -6.02 -2.81
C LEU A 5 -10.25 -5.84 -1.41
N LEU A 6 -10.98 -5.27 -0.44
CA LEU A 6 -10.48 -5.13 0.92
C LEU A 6 -10.12 -6.49 1.53
N LYS A 7 -10.93 -7.51 1.28
CA LYS A 7 -10.64 -8.89 1.68
C LYS A 7 -9.36 -9.43 1.02
N LYS A 8 -9.16 -9.18 -0.27
CA LYS A 8 -7.93 -9.55 -1.00
C LYS A 8 -6.70 -8.87 -0.44
N LEU A 9 -6.84 -7.61 0.00
CA LEU A 9 -5.81 -6.83 0.67
C LEU A 9 -5.62 -7.24 2.15
N GLN A 10 -6.37 -8.24 2.64
CA GLN A 10 -6.35 -8.69 4.04
C GLN A 10 -6.74 -7.59 5.05
N ILE A 11 -7.52 -6.61 4.58
CA ILE A 11 -8.10 -5.56 5.41
C ILE A 11 -9.40 -6.11 5.98
N LYS A 12 -9.50 -6.18 7.31
CA LYS A 12 -10.69 -6.70 8.00
C LYS A 12 -11.71 -5.60 8.24
N VAL A 13 -12.91 -6.01 8.62
CA VAL A 13 -13.93 -5.10 9.13
C VAL A 13 -13.39 -4.40 10.38
N ASP A 14 -13.77 -3.13 10.56
CA ASP A 14 -13.37 -2.22 11.64
C ASP A 14 -11.88 -1.84 11.65
N PHE A 15 -11.12 -2.21 10.61
CA PHE A 15 -9.74 -1.75 10.49
C PHE A 15 -9.67 -0.24 10.30
N LYS A 16 -8.70 0.37 10.99
CA LYS A 16 -8.30 1.75 10.75
C LYS A 16 -7.32 1.78 9.60
N ILE A 17 -7.70 2.46 8.52
CA ILE A 17 -6.88 2.59 7.32
C ILE A 17 -6.37 4.01 7.23
N ASN A 18 -5.06 4.17 7.13
CA ASN A 18 -4.46 5.43 6.71
C ASN A 18 -4.14 5.38 5.22
N ILE A 19 -4.56 6.41 4.47
CA ILE A 19 -4.34 6.53 3.03
C ILE A 19 -3.37 7.68 2.78
N VAL A 20 -2.21 7.36 2.24
CA VAL A 20 -1.17 8.33 1.88
C VAL A 20 -1.23 8.59 0.38
N TYR A 21 -1.17 9.88 0.01
CA TYR A 21 -1.36 10.35 -1.36
C TYR A 21 -2.71 9.94 -1.95
N GLU A 22 -3.79 10.12 -1.19
CA GLU A 22 -5.14 9.72 -1.60
C GLU A 22 -5.50 10.23 -3.01
N PRO A 23 -5.81 9.34 -3.97
CA PRO A 23 -6.28 9.74 -5.29
C PRO A 23 -7.73 10.24 -5.21
N GLN A 24 -8.10 11.22 -6.04
CA GLN A 24 -9.47 11.74 -6.09
C GLN A 24 -10.53 10.65 -6.34
N ASN A 25 -10.16 9.60 -7.09
CA ASN A 25 -11.04 8.49 -7.44
C ASN A 25 -10.89 7.29 -6.49
N ILE A 26 -10.57 7.52 -5.22
CA ILE A 26 -10.34 6.45 -4.24
C ILE A 26 -11.53 5.47 -4.16
N LYS A 27 -12.77 5.97 -4.20
CA LYS A 27 -13.99 5.13 -4.18
C LYS A 27 -14.09 4.17 -5.36
N GLU A 28 -13.56 4.54 -6.52
CA GLU A 28 -13.53 3.66 -7.70
C GLU A 28 -12.41 2.62 -7.61
N ILE A 29 -11.32 2.96 -6.90
CA ILE A 29 -10.16 2.08 -6.75
C ILE A 29 -10.38 1.06 -5.65
N ILE A 30 -10.72 1.52 -4.44
CA ILE A 30 -10.89 0.63 -3.28
C ILE A 30 -12.33 0.16 -3.08
N GLY A 31 -13.31 0.79 -3.75
CA GLY A 31 -14.73 0.48 -3.57
C GLY A 31 -15.32 1.09 -2.29
N SER A 32 -16.46 0.55 -1.84
CA SER A 32 -17.12 1.01 -0.62
C SER A 32 -16.27 0.75 0.62
N THR A 33 -16.04 1.79 1.42
CA THR A 33 -15.28 1.75 2.68
C THR A 33 -16.16 1.64 3.93
N ASN A 34 -17.47 1.37 3.79
CA ASN A 34 -18.41 1.32 4.93
C ASN A 34 -18.05 0.29 6.03
N GLN A 35 -17.14 -0.65 5.75
CA GLN A 35 -16.67 -1.67 6.70
C GLN A 35 -15.38 -1.27 7.42
N VAL A 36 -14.78 -0.13 7.10
CA VAL A 36 -13.46 0.29 7.57
C VAL A 36 -13.49 1.77 7.95
N SER A 37 -12.61 2.17 8.86
CA SER A 37 -12.50 3.58 9.29
C SER A 37 -11.29 4.22 8.62
N LEU A 38 -11.51 5.28 7.85
CA LEU A 38 -10.42 6.09 7.30
C LEU A 38 -9.89 7.02 8.40
N VAL A 39 -8.59 6.98 8.65
CA VAL A 39 -7.91 7.80 9.65
C VAL A 39 -6.80 8.61 8.98
N SER A 40 -6.66 9.87 9.37
CA SER A 40 -5.69 10.81 8.76
C SER A 40 -4.43 11.02 9.61
N GLU A 41 -4.34 10.43 10.80
CA GLU A 41 -3.32 10.74 11.83
C GLU A 41 -2.55 9.53 12.39
N ASP A 42 -1.43 9.84 13.04
CA ASP A 42 -0.09 9.30 12.74
C ASP A 42 0.37 8.07 13.56
N ASP A 43 -0.46 7.47 14.42
CA ASP A 43 0.05 6.39 15.31
C ASP A 43 -0.82 5.13 15.46
N ASN A 44 -2.09 5.16 15.08
CA ASN A 44 -3.00 4.03 15.30
C ASN A 44 -3.83 3.68 14.06
N PHE A 45 -3.16 3.09 13.07
CA PHE A 45 -3.79 2.41 11.94
C PHE A 45 -3.41 0.94 11.89
N ASP A 46 -4.37 0.10 11.52
CA ASP A 46 -4.18 -1.32 11.28
C ASP A 46 -3.67 -1.58 9.86
N ALA A 47 -4.03 -0.70 8.92
CA ALA A 47 -3.60 -0.78 7.53
C ALA A 47 -3.12 0.58 6.99
N LEU A 48 -2.12 0.53 6.11
CA LEU A 48 -1.55 1.68 5.42
C LEU A 48 -1.63 1.45 3.92
N LEU A 49 -2.32 2.33 3.20
CA LEU A 49 -2.42 2.29 1.75
C LEU A 49 -1.67 3.50 1.20
N ILE A 50 -0.59 3.27 0.46
CA ILE A 50 0.24 4.33 -0.11
C ILE A 50 0.01 4.35 -1.60
N PHE A 51 -0.40 5.47 -2.18
CA PHE A 51 -0.54 5.63 -3.62
C PHE A 51 0.67 6.39 -4.18
N ALA A 52 1.62 5.66 -4.74
CA ALA A 52 2.82 6.25 -5.34
C ALA A 52 2.71 6.18 -6.86
N ILE A 53 2.71 7.34 -7.54
CA ILE A 53 2.72 7.41 -9.01
C ILE A 53 4.11 7.67 -9.56
N SER A 54 5.05 8.10 -8.71
CA SER A 54 6.45 8.33 -9.06
C SER A 54 7.40 7.71 -8.01
N LYS A 55 8.68 7.59 -8.38
CA LYS A 55 9.73 7.16 -7.45
C LYS A 55 9.89 8.12 -6.26
N ALA A 56 9.77 9.42 -6.50
CA ALA A 56 9.84 10.44 -5.45
C ALA A 56 8.73 10.28 -4.41
N ASP A 57 7.49 10.05 -4.84
CA ASP A 57 6.35 9.83 -3.92
C ASP A 57 6.59 8.59 -3.04
N PHE A 58 7.11 7.52 -3.63
CA PHE A 58 7.44 6.30 -2.89
C PHE A 58 8.51 6.53 -1.84
N ASP A 59 9.62 7.19 -2.22
CA ASP A 59 10.71 7.44 -1.28
C ASP A 59 10.28 8.39 -0.17
N GLN A 60 9.46 9.40 -0.48
CA GLN A 60 8.91 10.32 0.52
C GLN A 60 7.92 9.61 1.46
N ALA A 61 7.01 8.79 0.94
CA ALA A 61 6.08 8.02 1.78
C ALA A 61 6.84 7.07 2.72
N LEU A 62 7.83 6.33 2.23
CA LEU A 62 8.58 5.41 3.07
C LEU A 62 9.40 6.13 4.14
N ASN A 63 10.01 7.27 3.81
CA ASN A 63 10.69 8.08 4.82
C ASN A 63 9.75 8.53 5.96
N SER A 64 8.48 8.84 5.66
CA SER A 64 7.51 9.31 6.65
C SER A 64 6.76 8.19 7.40
N TYR A 65 6.63 6.99 6.80
CA TYR A 65 5.75 5.95 7.33
C TYR A 65 6.42 4.59 7.57
N ALA A 66 7.65 4.35 7.09
CA ALA A 66 8.30 3.05 7.27
C ALA A 66 8.41 2.63 8.74
N ASN A 67 8.71 3.58 9.63
CA ASN A 67 8.77 3.37 11.07
C ASN A 67 7.41 2.97 11.71
N LYS A 68 6.29 3.26 11.05
CA LYS A 68 4.94 2.91 11.51
C LYS A 68 4.46 1.55 10.99
N ILE A 69 5.15 0.97 10.00
CA ILE A 69 4.85 -0.36 9.48
C ILE A 69 5.34 -1.40 10.49
N LYS A 70 4.51 -1.70 11.49
CA LYS A 70 4.79 -2.71 12.52
C LYS A 70 4.42 -4.10 11.99
N PRO A 71 4.87 -5.19 12.62
CA PRO A 71 4.52 -6.57 12.25
C PRO A 71 3.02 -6.85 12.06
N LYS A 72 2.17 -6.19 12.86
CA LYS A 72 0.71 -6.33 12.79
C LYS A 72 0.04 -5.41 11.76
N THR A 73 0.77 -4.44 11.23
CA THR A 73 0.28 -3.44 10.30
C THR A 73 0.28 -3.98 8.88
N ILE A 74 -0.85 -3.86 8.19
CA ILE A 74 -1.01 -4.27 6.80
C ILE A 74 -0.67 -3.10 5.88
N CYS A 75 0.52 -3.12 5.28
CA CYS A 75 0.93 -2.07 4.34
C CYS A 75 0.83 -2.52 2.88
N TRP A 76 0.19 -1.69 2.05
CA TRP A 76 0.09 -1.87 0.62
C TRP A 76 0.50 -0.60 -0.13
N ILE A 77 1.39 -0.76 -1.11
CA ILE A 77 1.81 0.31 -2.01
C ILE A 77 1.10 0.12 -3.35
N PHE A 78 0.23 1.04 -3.69
CA PHE A 78 -0.46 1.13 -4.96
C PHE A 78 0.39 1.93 -5.94
N TYR A 79 0.67 1.32 -7.08
CA TYR A 79 1.43 1.93 -8.15
C TYR A 79 0.74 1.66 -9.50
N PRO A 80 0.70 2.62 -10.43
CA PRO A 80 0.16 2.40 -11.76
C PRO A 80 0.97 1.35 -12.52
N LYS A 81 0.26 0.49 -13.24
CA LYS A 81 0.84 -0.47 -14.18
C LYS A 81 1.60 0.28 -15.27
N ALA A 82 2.70 -0.30 -15.74
CA ALA A 82 3.59 0.31 -16.74
C ALA A 82 2.92 0.69 -18.08
N LYS A 83 1.71 0.18 -18.37
CA LYS A 83 0.94 0.50 -19.58
C LYS A 83 -0.17 1.54 -19.35
N SER A 84 -0.30 2.07 -18.13
CA SER A 84 -1.33 3.05 -17.80
C SER A 84 -0.88 4.47 -18.17
N ALA A 85 -1.81 5.35 -18.52
CA ALA A 85 -1.53 6.76 -18.80
C ALA A 85 -0.88 7.50 -17.61
N LEU A 86 -1.02 6.96 -16.39
CA LEU A 86 -0.44 7.49 -15.16
C LEU A 86 0.95 6.92 -14.84
N SER A 87 1.54 6.09 -15.71
CA SER A 87 2.86 5.49 -15.46
C SER A 87 3.97 6.52 -15.62
N SER A 88 4.17 7.34 -14.60
CA SER A 88 5.31 8.24 -14.50
C SER A 88 6.44 7.50 -13.77
N ASP A 89 7.36 6.90 -14.53
CA ASP A 89 8.68 6.51 -14.01
C ASP A 89 8.75 5.30 -13.02
N LEU A 90 7.64 4.61 -12.75
CA LEU A 90 7.63 3.41 -11.89
C LEU A 90 8.32 2.17 -12.47
N ASN A 91 8.74 2.22 -13.74
CA ASN A 91 9.58 1.18 -14.35
C ASN A 91 10.91 0.96 -13.61
N LEU A 92 11.33 1.89 -12.74
CA LEU A 92 12.53 1.81 -11.91
C LEU A 92 12.38 0.98 -10.61
N MET A 93 11.17 0.55 -10.24
CA MET A 93 10.95 -0.29 -9.03
C MET A 93 11.08 -1.80 -9.27
N GLN A 94 11.75 -2.24 -10.34
CA GLN A 94 11.82 -3.66 -10.70
C GLN A 94 12.41 -4.57 -9.61
N ASN A 95 13.22 -4.03 -8.70
CA ASN A 95 13.89 -4.85 -7.68
C ASN A 95 13.46 -4.56 -6.24
N TRP A 96 12.57 -3.59 -5.97
CA TRP A 96 12.14 -3.17 -4.62
C TRP A 96 13.26 -3.06 -3.57
N GLN A 97 14.51 -2.88 -4.02
CA GLN A 97 15.71 -2.95 -3.16
C GLN A 97 15.75 -1.79 -2.17
N ASP A 98 15.12 -0.67 -2.51
CA ASP A 98 15.00 0.47 -1.63
C ASP A 98 14.21 0.15 -0.36
N LEU A 99 13.31 -0.85 -0.37
CA LEU A 99 12.62 -1.30 0.83
C LEU A 99 13.60 -1.82 1.90
N LYS A 100 14.74 -2.40 1.49
CA LYS A 100 15.77 -2.86 2.43
C LYS A 100 16.39 -1.72 3.23
N LYS A 101 16.44 -0.49 2.68
CA LYS A 101 16.90 0.70 3.41
C LYS A 101 16.01 1.02 4.61
N PHE A 102 14.77 0.54 4.57
CA PHE A 102 13.75 0.74 5.59
C PHE A 102 13.46 -0.54 6.40
N ASN A 103 14.28 -1.59 6.25
CA ASN A 103 14.07 -2.92 6.83
C ASN A 103 12.71 -3.53 6.46
N LEU A 104 12.23 -3.22 5.25
CA LEU A 104 10.98 -3.71 4.68
C LEU A 104 11.26 -4.67 3.53
N THR A 105 10.33 -5.60 3.31
CA THR A 105 10.42 -6.59 2.24
C THR A 105 9.08 -6.77 1.54
N PRO A 106 9.08 -6.91 0.20
CA PRO A 106 7.88 -7.28 -0.52
C PRO A 106 7.46 -8.70 -0.17
N CYS A 107 6.15 -8.93 0.01
CA CYS A 107 5.62 -10.25 0.38
C CYS A 107 4.43 -10.71 -0.45
N GLY A 108 3.95 -9.89 -1.37
CA GLY A 108 2.91 -10.25 -2.32
C GLY A 108 2.49 -9.07 -3.18
N SER A 109 1.74 -9.34 -4.23
CA SER A 109 1.12 -8.31 -5.05
C SER A 109 -0.32 -8.68 -5.38
N ALA A 110 -1.15 -7.66 -5.62
CA ALA A 110 -2.54 -7.80 -5.97
C ALA A 110 -2.86 -6.85 -7.13
N ALA A 111 -3.35 -7.40 -8.24
CA ALA A 111 -4.00 -6.59 -9.26
C ALA A 111 -5.28 -5.99 -8.69
N VAL A 112 -5.38 -4.66 -8.72
CA VAL A 112 -6.50 -3.88 -8.19
C VAL A 112 -7.51 -3.61 -9.30
N ASN A 113 -7.06 -2.96 -10.38
CA ASN A 113 -7.85 -2.69 -11.58
C ASN A 113 -6.92 -2.55 -12.80
N ASP A 114 -7.39 -2.06 -13.93
CA ASP A 114 -6.59 -1.87 -15.16
C ASP A 114 -5.46 -0.84 -15.01
N ILE A 115 -5.58 0.06 -14.02
CA ILE A 115 -4.61 1.12 -13.78
C ILE A 115 -3.62 0.73 -12.69
N TRP A 116 -4.07 0.17 -11.57
CA TRP A 116 -3.30 0.03 -10.34
C TRP A 116 -2.92 -1.42 -10.02
N THR A 117 -1.71 -1.58 -9.49
CA THR A 117 -1.26 -2.79 -8.80
C THR A 117 -0.90 -2.42 -7.37
N ALA A 118 -1.28 -3.25 -6.41
CA ALA A 118 -0.88 -3.08 -5.02
C ALA A 118 0.22 -4.09 -4.67
N LEU A 119 1.33 -3.62 -4.10
CA LEU A 119 2.39 -4.43 -3.53
C LEU A 119 2.25 -4.45 -2.01
N ARG A 120 2.19 -5.64 -1.43
CA ARG A 120 2.24 -5.80 0.02
C ARG A 120 3.66 -5.80 0.51
N ILE A 121 3.94 -4.97 1.51
CA ILE A 121 5.22 -4.94 2.20
C ILE A 121 5.04 -5.26 3.68
N LYS A 122 6.08 -5.81 4.28
CA LYS A 122 6.14 -6.09 5.73
C LYS A 122 7.57 -5.91 6.24
N PRO A 123 7.77 -5.76 7.56
CA PRO A 123 9.10 -5.76 8.14
C PRO A 123 9.86 -7.05 7.79
N GLU A 124 11.17 -6.93 7.53
CA GLU A 124 12.04 -8.07 7.27
C GLU A 124 12.06 -9.07 8.44
N SER A 125 11.80 -8.61 9.67
CA SER A 125 11.66 -9.48 10.84
C SER A 125 10.53 -10.51 10.71
N GLU A 126 9.48 -10.18 9.96
CA GLU A 126 8.32 -11.04 9.71
C GLU A 126 8.51 -11.95 8.49
N MET A 127 9.65 -11.84 7.79
CA MET A 127 10.01 -12.79 6.76
C MET A 127 10.37 -14.10 7.44
N LYS A 128 9.55 -15.14 7.25
CA LYS A 128 9.91 -16.50 7.66
C LYS A 128 11.21 -16.86 6.93
N LYS A 129 12.32 -16.91 7.67
CA LYS A 129 13.55 -17.54 7.22
C LYS A 129 13.25 -19.03 7.16
N SER A 130 13.15 -19.57 5.94
CA SER A 130 13.18 -21.02 5.72
C SER A 130 14.53 -21.60 6.10
#